data_AF-A0A938SB77-F1
#
_entry.id   AF-A0A938SB77-F1
#
_cell.length_a   1.000
_cell.length_b   1.000
_cell.length_c   1.000
_cell.angle_alpha   90.00
_cell.angle_beta   90.00
_cell.angle_gamma   90.00
#
_symmetry.space_group_name_H-M   'P 1'
#
loop_
_entity.id
_entity.type
_entity.pdbx_description
1 polymer ?
#
loop_
_entity_poly.entity_id
_entity_poly.type
_entity_poly.pdbx_seq_one_letter_code
_entity_poly.pdbx_strand_id
1 'polypeptide(L)'
;MSVQSVCKPRPEVLNGDLDDAIFAADFGDLIAGKAPKVYGDAAIFFENTHPAKQLCKVVEAVFGRLASAKEPGATLRLSTGFGGGKTHTLMALWHLANHVEDASMGTDLLPAAGRPRKVHLVAVDGSKAGVPEFASHGKQKVHSLWGEVFYQLGGEKAFKSLGKADDPELSPSEEQIAAAFPTGPVLVLLDEIVTYMAKLSDRGQGNLMG
;
A
#
# COMPACT_ATOMS: atom_id res chain seq x y z
N MET A 1 7.31 -28.04 27.47
CA MET A 1 6.32 -28.28 26.40
C MET A 1 6.95 -27.82 25.10
N SER A 2 7.02 -28.69 24.10
CA SER A 2 7.53 -28.31 22.78
C SER A 2 6.38 -27.69 21.96
N VAL A 3 6.70 -26.88 20.94
CA VAL A 3 5.70 -26.38 19.98
C VAL A 3 4.90 -27.53 19.36
N GLN A 4 5.54 -28.68 19.13
CA GLN A 4 4.91 -29.88 18.58
C GLN A 4 3.90 -30.54 19.54
N SER A 5 4.00 -30.31 20.86
CA SER A 5 3.07 -30.86 21.85
C SER A 5 1.85 -29.98 22.12
N VAL A 6 1.85 -28.72 21.65
CA VAL A 6 0.78 -27.74 21.92
C VAL A 6 0.14 -27.18 20.65
N CYS A 7 0.81 -27.29 19.49
CA CYS A 7 0.29 -26.85 18.21
C CYS A 7 0.19 -28.02 17.24
N LYS A 8 -0.92 -28.10 16.50
CA LYS A 8 -1.06 -29.00 15.35
C LYS A 8 -0.75 -28.21 14.08
N PRO A 9 0.34 -28.51 13.34
CA PRO A 9 0.63 -27.84 12.08
C PRO A 9 -0.51 -28.05 11.08
N ARG A 10 -0.69 -27.09 10.17
CA ARG A 10 -1.74 -27.19 9.15
C ARG A 10 -1.50 -28.37 8.21
N PRO A 11 -2.57 -28.97 7.65
CA PRO A 11 -2.43 -30.11 6.74
C PRO A 11 -1.47 -29.86 5.58
N GLU A 12 -1.53 -28.68 4.98
CA GLU A 12 -0.61 -28.24 3.89
C GLU A 12 0.87 -28.24 4.28
N VAL A 13 1.22 -27.88 5.54
CA VAL A 13 2.60 -27.96 6.06
C VAL A 13 3.03 -29.42 6.20
N LEU A 14 2.12 -30.27 6.70
CA LEU A 14 2.41 -31.69 6.95
C LEU A 14 2.55 -32.49 5.66
N ASN A 15 1.81 -32.11 4.63
CA ASN A 15 1.82 -32.76 3.32
C ASN A 15 3.00 -32.32 2.44
N GLY A 16 3.70 -31.24 2.80
CA GLY A 16 4.78 -30.67 1.99
C GLY A 16 4.29 -29.91 0.75
N ASP A 17 3.03 -29.48 0.75
CA ASP A 17 2.37 -28.82 -0.38
C ASP A 17 2.58 -27.28 -0.38
N LEU A 18 3.46 -26.76 0.48
CA LEU A 18 3.76 -25.33 0.58
C LEU A 18 4.91 -24.97 -0.35
N ASP A 19 4.60 -24.22 -1.40
CA ASP A 19 5.60 -23.57 -2.23
C ASP A 19 6.30 -22.48 -1.41
N ASP A 20 7.64 -22.48 -1.41
CA ASP A 20 8.46 -21.49 -0.71
C ASP A 20 8.13 -20.06 -1.15
N ALA A 21 7.68 -19.88 -2.39
CA ALA A 21 7.24 -18.59 -2.93
C ALA A 21 6.04 -18.01 -2.16
N ILE A 22 5.23 -18.83 -1.47
CA ILE A 22 4.10 -18.38 -0.64
C ILE A 22 4.58 -17.61 0.59
N PHE A 23 5.83 -17.75 1.03
CA PHE A 23 6.34 -17.03 2.20
C PHE A 23 6.89 -15.63 1.89
N ALA A 24 7.05 -15.31 0.60
CA ALA A 24 7.51 -14.00 0.16
C ALA A 24 6.30 -13.08 -0.05
N ALA A 25 5.96 -12.28 0.96
CA ALA A 25 5.00 -11.20 0.81
C ALA A 25 5.57 -10.16 -0.18
N ASP A 26 4.87 -9.92 -1.29
CA ASP A 26 5.20 -8.93 -2.31
C ASP A 26 4.01 -7.95 -2.47
N PHE A 27 4.22 -6.68 -2.10
CA PHE A 27 3.15 -5.68 -2.13
C PHE A 27 2.74 -5.32 -3.55
N GLY A 28 3.71 -5.23 -4.48
CA GLY A 28 3.46 -5.03 -5.90
C GLY A 28 2.58 -6.11 -6.53
N ASP A 29 2.79 -7.37 -6.19
CA ASP A 29 1.96 -8.48 -6.68
C ASP A 29 0.54 -8.43 -6.07
N LEU A 30 0.40 -7.97 -4.82
CA LEU A 30 -0.91 -7.77 -4.19
C LEU A 30 -1.71 -6.69 -4.94
N ILE A 31 -1.13 -5.50 -5.12
CA ILE A 31 -1.82 -4.39 -5.79
C ILE A 31 -2.10 -4.67 -7.27
N ALA A 32 -1.28 -5.52 -7.91
CA ALA A 32 -1.49 -5.99 -9.29
C ALA A 32 -2.49 -7.16 -9.41
N GLY A 33 -3.03 -7.68 -8.30
CA GLY A 33 -3.96 -8.81 -8.28
C GLY A 33 -3.32 -10.15 -8.68
N LYS A 34 -1.99 -10.28 -8.51
CA LYS A 34 -1.19 -11.47 -8.86
C LYS A 34 -0.71 -12.25 -7.65
N ALA A 35 -0.85 -11.68 -6.45
CA ALA A 35 -0.39 -12.32 -5.23
C ALA A 35 -1.10 -13.67 -4.98
N PRO A 36 -0.42 -14.65 -4.36
CA PRO A 36 -1.04 -15.87 -3.87
C PRO A 36 -2.23 -15.56 -2.96
N LYS A 37 -3.23 -16.47 -2.92
CA LYS A 37 -4.48 -16.26 -2.15
C LYS A 37 -4.25 -15.86 -0.69
N VAL A 38 -3.22 -16.39 -0.03
CA VAL A 38 -2.89 -16.06 1.37
C VAL A 38 -2.62 -14.57 1.59
N TYR A 39 -2.16 -13.87 0.54
CA TYR A 39 -1.93 -12.43 0.56
C TYR A 39 -2.99 -11.66 -0.22
N GLY A 40 -3.52 -12.22 -1.32
CA GLY A 40 -4.46 -11.55 -2.22
C GLY A 40 -5.91 -11.52 -1.73
N ASP A 41 -6.36 -12.54 -0.99
CA ASP A 41 -7.70 -12.61 -0.45
C ASP A 41 -7.73 -12.03 0.97
N ALA A 42 -8.57 -11.03 1.20
CA ALA A 42 -8.60 -10.32 2.48
C ALA A 42 -9.02 -11.21 3.66
N ALA A 43 -10.00 -12.09 3.46
CA ALA A 43 -10.50 -12.95 4.52
C ALA A 43 -9.43 -13.98 4.92
N ILE A 44 -8.81 -14.62 3.93
CA ILE A 44 -7.69 -15.55 4.17
C ILE A 44 -6.52 -14.80 4.81
N PHE A 45 -6.17 -13.61 4.30
CA PHE A 45 -5.09 -12.80 4.85
C PHE A 45 -5.31 -12.53 6.35
N PHE A 46 -6.50 -12.07 6.75
CA PHE A 46 -6.78 -11.78 8.16
C PHE A 46 -6.91 -13.03 9.03
N GLU A 47 -7.42 -14.15 8.52
CA GLU A 47 -7.40 -15.44 9.23
C GLU A 47 -5.95 -15.89 9.54
N ASN A 48 -5.01 -15.49 8.69
CA ASN A 48 -3.59 -15.80 8.81
C ASN A 48 -2.77 -14.70 9.50
N THR A 49 -3.40 -13.60 9.91
CA THR A 49 -2.71 -12.44 10.49
C THR A 49 -2.95 -12.37 11.98
N HIS A 50 -1.88 -12.52 12.77
CA HIS A 50 -1.97 -12.29 14.21
C HIS A 50 -2.03 -10.78 14.50
N PRO A 51 -2.98 -10.27 15.33
CA PRO A 51 -3.09 -8.87 15.69
C PRO A 51 -1.99 -8.45 16.68
N ALA A 52 -0.75 -8.43 16.19
CA ALA A 52 0.40 -8.02 16.96
C ALA A 52 0.25 -6.56 17.40
N LYS A 53 0.65 -6.26 18.64
CA LYS A 53 0.52 -4.93 19.26
C LYS A 53 1.00 -3.77 18.36
N GLN A 54 2.10 -3.96 17.63
CA GLN A 54 2.65 -2.96 16.72
C GLN A 54 1.77 -2.73 15.50
N LEU A 55 1.21 -3.81 14.92
CA LEU A 55 0.29 -3.72 13.79
C LEU A 55 -1.01 -3.01 14.20
N CYS A 56 -1.61 -3.37 15.34
CA CYS A 56 -2.79 -2.68 15.89
C CYS A 56 -2.53 -1.18 16.04
N LYS A 57 -1.39 -0.78 16.62
CA LYS A 57 -1.04 0.64 16.77
C LYS A 57 -0.92 1.40 15.45
N VAL A 58 -0.36 0.76 14.42
CA VAL A 58 -0.26 1.38 13.09
C VAL A 58 -1.65 1.53 12.48
N VAL A 59 -2.49 0.49 12.55
CA VAL A 59 -3.87 0.52 12.05
C VAL A 59 -4.69 1.61 12.78
N GLU A 60 -4.63 1.67 14.11
CA GLU A 60 -5.28 2.71 14.91
C GLU A 60 -4.81 4.11 14.52
N ALA A 61 -3.50 4.32 14.36
CA ALA A 61 -2.95 5.62 13.99
C ALA A 61 -3.38 6.08 12.59
N VAL A 62 -3.49 5.15 11.63
CA VAL A 62 -3.92 5.43 10.26
C VAL A 62 -5.44 5.66 10.21
N PHE A 63 -6.23 4.67 10.63
CA PHE A 63 -7.70 4.74 10.49
C PHE A 63 -8.35 5.74 11.44
N GLY A 64 -7.77 6.00 12.62
CA GLY A 64 -8.23 7.07 13.49
C GLY A 64 -8.16 8.46 12.82
N ARG A 65 -7.14 8.70 12.00
CA ARG A 65 -7.03 9.93 11.20
C ARG A 65 -7.98 9.91 10.00
N LEU A 66 -8.03 8.81 9.26
CA LEU A 66 -8.94 8.68 8.11
C LEU A 66 -10.41 8.85 8.50
N ALA A 67 -10.79 8.47 9.72
CA ALA A 67 -12.13 8.63 10.27
C ALA A 67 -12.44 10.05 10.82
N SER A 68 -11.43 10.92 10.97
CA SER A 68 -11.60 12.24 11.59
C SER A 68 -11.19 13.37 10.65
N ALA A 69 -12.17 14.17 10.21
CA ALA A 69 -11.92 15.37 9.39
C ALA A 69 -11.18 16.50 10.14
N LYS A 70 -10.97 16.37 11.46
CA LYS A 70 -10.27 17.36 12.29
C LYS A 70 -8.78 17.08 12.43
N GLU A 71 -8.34 15.87 12.10
CA GLU A 71 -6.93 15.51 12.17
C GLU A 71 -6.22 15.97 10.88
N PRO A 72 -5.03 16.60 10.99
CA PRO A 72 -4.25 16.94 9.81
C PRO A 72 -3.69 15.69 9.12
N GLY A 73 -3.32 15.84 7.85
CA GLY A 73 -2.58 14.81 7.12
C GLY A 73 -1.26 14.46 7.82
N ALA A 74 -0.83 13.21 7.69
CA ALA A 74 0.38 12.71 8.34
C ALA A 74 1.14 11.74 7.44
N THR A 75 2.47 11.77 7.52
CA THR A 75 3.35 10.79 6.90
C THR A 75 3.86 9.82 7.96
N LEU A 76 3.61 8.53 7.77
CA LEU A 76 4.10 7.47 8.66
C LEU A 76 5.19 6.67 7.95
N ARG A 77 6.43 6.77 8.43
CA ARG A 77 7.53 5.93 7.96
C ARG A 77 7.60 4.66 8.80
N LEU A 78 7.39 3.51 8.18
CA LEU A 78 7.58 2.20 8.81
C LEU A 78 9.09 1.89 8.91
N SER A 79 9.70 2.21 10.05
CA SER A 79 11.11 1.92 10.32
C SER A 79 11.24 0.64 11.15
N THR A 80 11.24 -0.51 10.48
CA THR A 80 11.63 -1.80 11.09
C THR A 80 12.75 -2.44 10.29
N GLY A 81 13.56 -3.28 10.95
CA GLY A 81 14.62 -4.05 10.29
C GLY A 81 14.10 -5.01 9.21
N PHE A 82 15.01 -5.73 8.55
CA PHE A 82 14.64 -6.79 7.61
C PHE A 82 13.78 -7.85 8.32
N GLY A 83 12.72 -8.32 7.67
CA GLY A 83 11.74 -9.24 8.28
C GLY A 83 10.79 -8.60 9.31
N GLY A 84 10.86 -7.28 9.54
CA GLY A 84 10.04 -6.57 10.53
C GLY A 84 8.60 -6.28 10.14
N GLY A 85 8.03 -6.99 9.15
CA GLY A 85 6.61 -6.94 8.81
C GLY A 85 6.10 -5.66 8.12
N LYS A 86 6.97 -4.87 7.46
CA LYS A 86 6.56 -3.63 6.76
C LYS A 86 5.58 -3.90 5.62
N THR A 87 5.96 -4.74 4.67
CA THR A 87 5.12 -5.16 3.56
C THR A 87 3.82 -5.76 4.08
N HIS A 88 3.88 -6.66 5.07
CA HIS A 88 2.68 -7.23 5.70
C HIS A 88 1.77 -6.16 6.35
N THR A 89 2.35 -5.12 6.97
CA THR A 89 1.59 -3.98 7.50
C THR A 89 0.91 -3.19 6.38
N LEU A 90 1.61 -2.93 5.27
CA LEU A 90 1.03 -2.27 4.10
C LEU A 90 -0.10 -3.11 3.48
N MET A 91 0.06 -4.43 3.40
CA MET A 91 -0.98 -5.37 2.95
C MET A 91 -2.22 -5.31 3.86
N ALA A 92 -2.03 -5.28 5.18
CA ALA A 92 -3.15 -5.14 6.12
C ALA A 92 -3.90 -3.81 5.93
N LEU A 93 -3.17 -2.69 5.79
CA LEU A 93 -3.78 -1.39 5.51
C LEU A 93 -4.51 -1.36 4.16
N TRP A 94 -3.93 -1.98 3.13
CA TRP A 94 -4.53 -2.12 1.80
C TRP A 94 -5.85 -2.88 1.85
N HIS A 95 -5.87 -4.04 2.52
CA HIS A 95 -7.08 -4.86 2.65
C HIS A 95 -8.16 -4.14 3.46
N LEU A 96 -7.81 -3.55 4.60
CA LEU A 96 -8.76 -2.80 5.43
C LEU A 96 -9.35 -1.60 4.67
N ALA A 97 -8.54 -0.87 3.88
CA ALA A 97 -9.00 0.29 3.14
C ALA A 97 -9.90 -0.09 1.95
N ASN A 98 -9.57 -1.17 1.22
CA ASN A 98 -10.43 -1.68 0.13
C ASN A 98 -11.75 -2.27 0.64
N HIS A 99 -11.76 -2.80 1.85
CA HIS A 99 -12.95 -3.40 2.48
C HIS A 99 -13.49 -2.50 3.60
N VAL A 100 -13.35 -1.18 3.48
CA VAL A 100 -13.66 -0.26 4.59
C VAL A 100 -15.14 -0.31 5.00
N GLU A 101 -16.02 -0.56 4.04
CA GLU A 101 -17.48 -0.69 4.24
C GLU A 101 -17.89 -2.02 4.87
N ASP A 102 -17.05 -3.06 4.77
CA ASP A 102 -17.28 -4.35 5.43
C ASP A 102 -16.78 -4.30 6.88
N ALA A 103 -17.72 -4.03 7.79
CA ALA A 103 -17.45 -3.94 9.22
C ALA A 103 -17.02 -5.28 9.86
N SER A 104 -17.13 -6.42 9.16
CA SER A 104 -16.71 -7.73 9.66
C SER A 104 -15.27 -8.09 9.28
N MET A 105 -14.71 -7.40 8.29
CA MET A 105 -13.35 -7.66 7.82
C MET A 105 -12.30 -7.25 8.86
N GLY A 106 -11.33 -8.11 9.19
CA GLY A 106 -10.16 -7.72 10.00
C GLY A 106 -10.47 -7.01 11.34
N THR A 107 -11.59 -7.35 12.02
CA THR A 107 -12.08 -6.65 13.21
C THR A 107 -11.13 -6.67 14.40
N ASP A 108 -10.26 -7.67 14.47
CA ASP A 108 -9.21 -7.78 15.48
C ASP A 108 -8.14 -6.68 15.36
N LEU A 109 -8.03 -6.05 14.18
CA LEU A 109 -7.16 -4.91 13.92
C LEU A 109 -7.92 -3.59 13.86
N LEU A 110 -9.09 -3.57 13.20
CA LEU A 110 -9.90 -2.37 13.00
C LEU A 110 -11.37 -2.63 13.37
N PRO A 111 -11.82 -2.20 14.56
CA PRO A 111 -13.21 -2.37 14.96
C PRO A 111 -14.16 -1.55 14.08
N ALA A 112 -15.42 -1.97 14.00
CA ALA A 112 -16.44 -1.31 13.18
C ALA A 112 -16.55 0.21 13.40
N ALA A 113 -16.43 0.65 14.66
CA ALA A 113 -16.51 2.07 15.04
C ALA A 113 -15.31 2.92 14.56
N GLY A 114 -14.19 2.29 14.20
CA GLY A 114 -12.98 2.96 13.71
C GLY A 114 -12.95 3.14 12.19
N ARG A 115 -13.96 2.65 11.47
CA ARG A 115 -13.98 2.65 10.00
C ARG A 115 -14.55 3.96 9.46
N PRO A 116 -13.82 4.70 8.60
CA PRO A 116 -14.41 5.79 7.84
C PRO A 116 -15.44 5.27 6.84
N ARG A 117 -16.34 6.12 6.37
CA ARG A 117 -17.38 5.73 5.39
C ARG A 117 -16.81 5.37 4.02
N LYS A 118 -15.70 5.99 3.63
CA LYS A 118 -15.02 5.81 2.35
C LYS A 118 -13.55 6.17 2.55
N VAL A 119 -12.65 5.55 1.79
CA VAL A 119 -11.25 5.94 1.66
C VAL A 119 -10.89 5.95 0.17
N HIS A 120 -10.19 6.98 -0.29
CA HIS A 120 -9.51 6.90 -1.59
C HIS A 120 -8.13 6.31 -1.35
N LEU A 121 -7.80 5.25 -2.07
CA LEU A 121 -6.59 4.49 -1.85
C LEU A 121 -5.66 4.65 -3.04
N VAL A 122 -4.40 5.00 -2.76
CA VAL A 122 -3.30 4.99 -3.71
C VAL A 122 -2.25 4.03 -3.17
N ALA A 123 -1.72 3.16 -4.02
CA ALA A 123 -0.63 2.27 -3.63
C ALA A 123 0.41 2.14 -4.72
N VAL A 124 1.68 2.23 -4.34
CA VAL A 124 2.83 2.13 -5.25
C VAL A 124 3.88 1.23 -4.63
N ASP A 125 4.39 0.30 -5.43
CA ASP A 125 5.59 -0.48 -5.13
C ASP A 125 6.72 -0.03 -6.08
N GLY A 126 7.72 0.67 -5.54
CA GLY A 126 8.84 1.19 -6.31
C GLY A 126 9.78 0.13 -6.89
N SER A 127 9.72 -1.12 -6.39
CA SER A 127 10.47 -2.22 -6.99
C SER A 127 9.94 -2.57 -8.39
N LYS A 128 8.62 -2.44 -8.59
CA LYS A 128 7.92 -2.71 -9.86
C LYS A 128 7.98 -1.53 -10.84
N ALA A 129 8.35 -0.34 -10.38
CA ALA A 129 8.44 0.85 -11.22
C ALA A 129 9.61 0.80 -12.21
N GLY A 130 9.35 1.20 -13.46
CA GLY A 130 10.37 1.33 -14.51
C GLY A 130 10.90 2.75 -14.71
N VAL A 131 11.92 2.88 -15.56
CA VAL A 131 12.43 4.15 -16.10
C VAL A 131 12.82 3.89 -17.56
N PRO A 132 12.37 4.69 -18.56
CA PRO A 132 11.63 5.94 -18.44
C PRO A 132 10.10 5.79 -18.31
N GLU A 133 9.56 4.58 -18.40
CA GLU A 133 8.14 4.29 -18.18
C GLU A 133 7.97 3.76 -16.76
N PHE A 134 7.30 4.54 -15.90
CA PHE A 134 7.07 4.19 -14.51
C PHE A 134 6.10 3.01 -14.40
N ALA A 135 4.96 3.11 -15.08
CA ALA A 135 3.95 2.08 -15.16
C ALA A 135 3.03 2.26 -16.39
N SER A 136 2.21 1.25 -16.65
CA SER A 136 1.25 1.22 -17.76
C SER A 136 -0.16 0.91 -17.23
N HIS A 137 -1.13 1.76 -17.58
CA HIS A 137 -2.55 1.62 -17.30
C HIS A 137 -3.33 1.46 -18.60
N GLY A 138 -3.43 0.22 -19.09
CA GLY A 138 -4.02 -0.09 -20.39
C GLY A 138 -3.20 0.52 -21.53
N LYS A 139 -3.72 1.56 -22.18
CA LYS A 139 -2.99 2.30 -23.23
C LYS A 139 -2.25 3.52 -22.71
N GLN A 140 -2.55 3.95 -21.48
CA GLN A 140 -1.91 5.10 -20.87
C GLN A 140 -0.60 4.65 -20.23
N LYS A 141 0.48 5.36 -20.55
CA LYS A 141 1.78 5.20 -19.91
C LYS A 141 1.98 6.39 -18.97
N VAL A 142 2.52 6.13 -17.80
CA VAL A 142 2.96 7.15 -16.86
C VAL A 142 4.48 7.06 -16.72
N HIS A 143 5.14 8.19 -16.52
CA HIS A 143 6.59 8.31 -16.58
C HIS A 143 7.23 8.68 -15.25
N SER A 144 6.45 9.11 -14.26
CA SER A 144 6.94 9.44 -12.92
C SER A 144 6.05 8.90 -11.79
N LEU A 145 6.56 8.95 -10.55
CA LEU A 145 5.77 8.66 -9.35
C LEU A 145 4.55 9.58 -9.26
N TRP A 146 4.69 10.86 -9.64
CA TRP A 146 3.56 11.78 -9.70
C TRP A 146 2.56 11.40 -10.77
N GLY A 147 3.01 10.93 -11.93
CA GLY A 147 2.15 10.37 -12.97
C GLY A 147 1.29 9.23 -12.46
N GLU A 148 1.91 8.27 -11.77
CA GLU A 148 1.20 7.14 -11.15
C GLU A 148 0.19 7.60 -10.10
N VAL A 149 0.60 8.47 -9.17
CA VAL A 149 -0.26 8.97 -8.10
C VAL A 149 -1.44 9.76 -8.67
N PHE A 150 -1.23 10.63 -9.65
CA PHE A 150 -2.31 11.40 -10.29
C PHE A 150 -3.28 10.49 -11.03
N TYR A 151 -2.78 9.46 -11.72
CA TYR A 151 -3.63 8.48 -12.38
C TYR A 151 -4.49 7.72 -11.36
N GLN A 152 -3.92 7.27 -10.24
CA GLN A 152 -4.69 6.56 -9.21
C GLN A 152 -5.71 7.46 -8.48
N LEU A 153 -5.40 8.75 -8.26
CA LEU A 153 -6.30 9.68 -7.57
C LEU A 153 -7.54 10.07 -8.39
N GLY A 154 -7.40 10.25 -9.70
CA GLY A 154 -8.47 10.81 -10.53
C GLY A 154 -8.53 10.29 -11.97
N GLY A 155 -7.88 9.16 -12.25
CA GLY A 155 -7.83 8.53 -13.56
C GLY A 155 -7.15 9.40 -14.62
N GLU A 156 -7.55 9.20 -15.88
CA GLU A 156 -7.00 9.95 -17.02
C GLU A 156 -7.14 11.47 -16.88
N LYS A 157 -8.20 11.96 -16.24
CA LYS A 157 -8.45 13.40 -16.11
C LYS A 157 -7.40 14.06 -15.22
N ALA A 158 -7.16 13.49 -14.04
CA ALA A 158 -6.13 13.99 -13.14
C ALA A 158 -4.74 13.83 -13.78
N PHE A 159 -4.44 12.66 -14.34
CA PHE A 159 -3.19 12.43 -15.07
C PHE A 159 -2.93 13.47 -16.18
N LYS A 160 -3.92 13.75 -17.04
CA LYS A 160 -3.77 14.77 -18.12
C LYS A 160 -3.48 16.16 -17.58
N SER A 161 -3.97 16.50 -16.39
CA SER A 161 -3.71 17.80 -15.76
C SER A 161 -2.26 17.95 -15.24
N LEU A 162 -1.54 16.84 -15.05
CA LEU A 162 -0.13 16.85 -14.65
C LEU A 162 0.76 17.39 -15.78
N GLY A 163 0.44 17.05 -17.04
CA GLY A 163 1.13 17.56 -18.21
C GLY A 163 2.62 17.23 -18.20
N LYS A 164 3.48 18.25 -18.31
CA LYS A 164 4.94 18.08 -18.31
C LYS A 164 5.52 17.58 -16.98
N ALA A 165 4.76 17.65 -15.89
CA ALA A 165 5.21 17.14 -14.59
C ALA A 165 5.13 15.61 -14.49
N ASP A 166 4.66 14.89 -15.52
CA ASP A 166 4.88 13.46 -15.67
C ASP A 166 6.32 13.18 -16.16
N ASP A 167 7.28 13.59 -15.33
CA ASP A 167 8.72 13.44 -15.57
C ASP A 167 9.38 13.23 -14.20
N PRO A 168 10.27 12.23 -14.03
CA PRO A 168 10.95 12.00 -12.76
C PRO A 168 11.80 13.19 -12.28
N GLU A 169 12.21 14.07 -13.19
CA GLU A 169 13.00 15.28 -12.90
C GLU A 169 12.17 16.55 -12.71
N LEU A 170 10.84 16.45 -12.73
CA LEU A 170 9.92 17.56 -12.47
C LEU A 170 8.92 17.23 -11.34
N SER A 171 8.30 18.28 -10.81
CA SER A 171 7.27 18.18 -9.76
C SER A 171 6.05 19.01 -10.14
N PRO A 172 4.83 18.56 -9.78
CA PRO A 172 3.61 19.35 -9.96
C PRO A 172 3.62 20.60 -9.08
N SER A 173 2.85 21.62 -9.48
CA SER A 173 2.57 22.78 -8.63
C SER A 173 1.61 22.41 -7.50
N GLU A 174 1.54 23.27 -6.48
CA GLU A 174 0.58 23.13 -5.37
C GLU A 174 -0.86 23.08 -5.89
N GLU A 175 -1.20 23.91 -6.89
CA GLU A 175 -2.53 23.93 -7.50
C GLU A 175 -2.85 22.63 -8.23
N GLN A 176 -1.88 22.03 -8.92
CA GLN A 176 -2.05 20.74 -9.59
C GLN A 176 -2.31 19.62 -8.57
N ILE A 177 -1.55 19.60 -7.47
CA ILE A 177 -1.75 18.64 -6.37
C ILE A 177 -3.15 18.83 -5.76
N ALA A 178 -3.51 20.06 -5.39
CA ALA A 178 -4.80 20.36 -4.77
C ALA A 178 -5.99 19.97 -5.68
N ALA A 179 -5.86 20.16 -6.99
CA ALA A 179 -6.91 19.80 -7.96
C ALA A 179 -7.02 18.28 -8.20
N ALA A 180 -5.94 17.52 -8.00
CA ALA A 180 -5.93 16.06 -8.20
C ALA A 180 -6.50 15.29 -7.00
N PHE A 181 -6.34 15.82 -5.78
CA PHE A 181 -6.82 15.14 -4.58
C PHE A 181 -8.36 15.16 -4.50
N PRO A 182 -9.01 13.99 -4.29
CA PRO A 182 -10.45 13.91 -4.14
C PRO A 182 -10.90 14.46 -2.79
N THR A 183 -12.19 14.80 -2.69
CA THR A 183 -12.81 15.12 -1.40
C THR A 183 -12.90 13.89 -0.50
N GLY A 184 -12.51 14.03 0.77
CA GLY A 184 -12.55 12.95 1.77
C GLY A 184 -11.17 12.37 2.08
N PRO A 185 -11.10 11.33 2.92
CA PRO A 185 -9.82 10.79 3.37
C PRO A 185 -9.11 10.04 2.23
N VAL A 186 -7.80 10.25 2.14
CA VAL A 186 -6.91 9.60 1.17
C VAL A 186 -5.83 8.83 1.94
N LEU A 187 -5.64 7.56 1.61
CA LEU A 187 -4.53 6.75 2.10
C LEU A 187 -3.57 6.49 0.93
N VAL A 188 -2.32 6.90 1.08
CA VAL A 188 -1.24 6.63 0.12
C VAL A 188 -0.28 5.63 0.75
N LEU A 189 -0.14 4.45 0.13
CA LEU A 189 0.76 3.38 0.57
C LEU A 189 1.94 3.30 -0.40
N LEU A 190 3.15 3.42 0.13
CA LEU A 190 4.37 3.40 -0.66
C LEU A 190 5.29 2.31 -0.12
N ASP A 191 5.59 1.31 -0.95
CA ASP A 191 6.59 0.29 -0.66
C ASP A 191 7.80 0.43 -1.60
N GLU A 192 8.97 0.01 -1.12
CA GLU A 192 10.21 -0.09 -1.91
C GLU A 192 10.56 1.14 -2.80
N ILE A 193 10.16 2.36 -2.39
CA ILE A 193 10.42 3.59 -3.16
C ILE A 193 11.92 3.85 -3.33
N VAL A 194 12.75 3.45 -2.36
CA VAL A 194 14.21 3.56 -2.47
C VAL A 194 14.74 2.77 -3.68
N THR A 195 14.11 1.64 -4.01
CA THR A 195 14.46 0.82 -5.19
C THR A 195 14.15 1.56 -6.49
N TYR A 196 13.07 2.34 -6.53
CA TYR A 196 12.79 3.24 -7.65
C TYR A 196 13.79 4.41 -7.70
N MET A 197 14.04 5.07 -6.56
CA MET A 197 14.97 6.21 -6.48
C MET A 197 16.38 5.85 -6.99
N ALA A 198 16.85 4.64 -6.69
CA ALA A 198 18.16 4.17 -7.17
C ALA A 198 18.27 4.07 -8.71
N LYS A 199 17.15 4.08 -9.44
CA LYS A 199 17.10 4.08 -10.91
C LYS A 199 17.14 5.50 -11.50
N LEU A 200 17.00 6.54 -10.69
CA LEU A 200 16.88 7.93 -11.13
C LEU A 200 18.21 8.67 -11.17
N SER A 201 18.27 9.74 -11.97
CA SER A 201 19.34 10.74 -11.94
C SER A 201 19.39 11.45 -10.59
N ASP A 202 20.51 12.11 -10.27
CA ASP A 202 20.65 12.91 -9.04
C ASP A 202 19.53 13.96 -8.89
N ARG A 203 19.13 14.57 -10.01
CA ARG A 203 18.01 15.52 -10.04
C ARG A 203 16.69 14.84 -9.72
N GLY A 204 16.42 13.68 -10.33
CA GLY A 204 15.20 12.91 -10.05
C GLY A 204 15.14 12.39 -8.61
N GLN A 205 16.27 11.98 -8.05
CA GLN A 205 16.38 11.62 -6.63
C GLN A 205 16.09 12.83 -5.74
N GLY A 206 16.65 14.00 -6.06
CA GLY A 206 16.43 15.24 -5.33
C GLY A 206 14.96 15.67 -5.26
N ASN A 207 14.18 15.42 -6.32
CA ASN A 207 12.74 15.72 -6.32
C ASN A 207 11.91 14.86 -5.37
N LEU A 208 12.40 13.67 -5.00
CA LEU A 208 11.72 12.77 -4.07
C LEU A 208 12.21 12.94 -2.62
N MET A 209 13.38 13.56 -2.41
CA MET A 209 14.02 13.72 -1.10
C MET A 209 13.81 15.10 -0.45
N GLY A 210 12.94 15.94 -1.02
CA GLY A 210 12.70 17.34 -0.62
C GLY A 210 12.92 17.65 0.85
#